data_AF-A0A939HV89-F1
#
_entry.id   AF-A0A939HV89-F1
#
_cell.length_a   1.000
_cell.length_b   1.000
_cell.length_c   1.000
_cell.angle_alpha   90.00
_cell.angle_beta   90.00
_cell.angle_gamma   90.00
#
_symmetry.space_group_name_H-M   'P 1'
#
loop_
_entity.id
_entity.type
_entity.pdbx_description
1 polymer ?
#
loop_
_entity_poly.entity_id
_entity_poly.type
_entity_poly.pdbx_seq_one_letter_code
_entity_poly.pdbx_strand_id
1 'polypeptide(L)'
;MTLVVRERIAKKIEWLAENLDQIMPQQLTGNLAGYYKLRVGDYRVIYDFISEEKVLIIYKIGQRNLWLISGRSPIDRKEAISLNC
;
A
#
# COMPACT_ATOMS: atom_id res chain seq x y z
N MET A 1 15.56 2.27 -4.51
CA MET A 1 15.10 0.99 -3.94
C MET A 1 16.00 -0.13 -4.46
N THR A 2 16.50 -1.02 -3.59
CA THR A 2 17.34 -2.17 -3.98
C THR A 2 16.47 -3.43 -4.21
N LEU A 3 17.01 -4.46 -4.87
CA LEU A 3 16.27 -5.71 -5.16
C LEU A 3 15.81 -6.42 -3.89
N VAL A 4 16.67 -6.53 -2.87
CA VAL A 4 16.35 -7.12 -1.56
C VAL A 4 15.15 -6.43 -0.89
N VAL A 5 15.08 -5.11 -1.00
CA VAL A 5 13.96 -4.34 -0.43
C VAL A 5 12.68 -4.59 -1.23
N ARG A 6 12.76 -4.68 -2.56
CA ARG A 6 11.61 -5.00 -3.41
C ARG A 6 11.01 -6.36 -3.03
N GLU A 7 11.86 -7.38 -2.85
CA GLU A 7 11.41 -8.71 -2.43
C GLU A 7 10.75 -8.72 -1.05
N ARG A 8 11.30 -7.97 -0.09
CA ARG A 8 10.70 -7.83 1.25
C ARG A 8 9.32 -7.16 1.17
N ILE A 9 9.17 -6.17 0.32
CA ILE A 9 7.88 -5.49 0.10
C ILE A 9 6.89 -6.44 -0.55
N ALA A 10 7.29 -7.14 -1.63
CA ALA A 10 6.43 -8.11 -2.31
C ALA A 10 5.93 -9.21 -1.36
N LYS A 11 6.83 -9.87 -0.62
CA LYS A 11 6.47 -10.89 0.37
C LYS A 11 5.52 -10.38 1.44
N LYS A 12 5.68 -9.12 1.86
CA LYS A 12 4.80 -8.54 2.88
C LYS A 12 3.43 -8.16 2.33
N ILE A 13 3.34 -7.83 1.04
CA ILE A 13 2.07 -7.59 0.34
C ILE A 13 1.34 -8.92 0.11
N GLU A 14 2.03 -9.98 -0.29
CA GLU A 14 1.46 -11.34 -0.40
C GLU A 14 0.91 -11.81 0.95
N TRP A 15 1.72 -11.70 2.01
CA TRP A 15 1.25 -12.01 3.36
C TRP A 15 0.06 -11.16 3.79
N LEU A 16 0.04 -9.88 3.40
CA LEU A 16 -1.09 -8.98 3.69
C LEU A 16 -2.36 -9.53 3.02
N ALA A 17 -2.32 -9.83 1.72
CA ALA A 17 -3.45 -10.38 0.96
C ALA A 17 -4.07 -11.61 1.62
N GLU A 18 -3.25 -12.55 2.08
CA GLU A 18 -3.70 -13.79 2.74
C GLU A 18 -4.29 -13.58 4.14
N ASN A 19 -3.91 -12.49 4.82
CA ASN A 19 -4.23 -12.25 6.24
C ASN A 19 -5.10 -11.00 6.46
N LEU A 20 -5.69 -10.43 5.40
CA LEU A 20 -6.49 -9.20 5.46
C LEU A 20 -7.59 -9.27 6.52
N ASP A 21 -8.31 -10.39 6.60
CA ASP A 21 -9.41 -10.59 7.55
C ASP A 21 -8.95 -10.70 9.02
N GLN A 22 -7.67 -11.00 9.24
CA GLN A 22 -7.09 -11.21 10.57
C GLN A 22 -6.36 -9.98 11.11
N ILE A 23 -6.18 -8.94 10.28
CA ILE A 23 -5.53 -7.71 10.69
C ILE A 23 -6.53 -6.57 10.77
N MET A 24 -6.26 -5.61 11.66
CA MET A 24 -6.93 -4.31 11.62
C MET A 24 -6.06 -3.33 10.82
N PRO A 25 -6.35 -3.09 9.53
CA PRO A 25 -5.53 -2.20 8.72
C PRO A 25 -5.65 -0.75 9.22
N GLN A 26 -4.52 -0.05 9.27
CA GLN A 26 -4.49 1.33 9.75
C GLN A 26 -4.97 2.27 8.65
N GLN A 27 -6.17 2.81 8.81
CA GLN A 27 -6.73 3.83 7.94
C GLN A 27 -5.94 5.14 8.02
N LEU A 28 -5.81 5.80 6.88
CA LEU A 28 -5.35 7.17 6.78
C LEU A 28 -6.52 8.14 7.06
N THR A 29 -6.19 9.35 7.49
CA THR A 29 -7.17 10.39 7.82
C THR A 29 -7.03 11.60 6.89
N GLY A 30 -8.03 12.49 6.89
CA GLY A 30 -8.05 13.69 6.05
C GLY A 30 -8.33 13.36 4.58
N ASN A 31 -7.62 14.00 3.65
CA ASN A 31 -7.81 13.80 2.19
C ASN A 31 -7.45 12.40 1.69
N LEU A 32 -6.91 11.53 2.56
CA LEU A 32 -6.59 10.13 2.27
C LEU A 32 -7.50 9.17 3.06
N ALA A 33 -8.59 9.67 3.65
CA ALA A 33 -9.60 8.83 4.27
C ALA A 33 -10.14 7.82 3.25
N GLY A 34 -10.21 6.55 3.66
CA GLY A 34 -10.55 5.42 2.80
C GLY A 34 -9.34 4.59 2.36
N TYR A 35 -8.12 5.14 2.41
CA TYR A 35 -6.90 4.37 2.12
C TYR A 35 -6.26 3.80 3.38
N TYR A 36 -5.49 2.72 3.20
CA TYR A 36 -4.75 2.04 4.25
C TYR A 36 -3.24 2.18 4.06
N LYS A 37 -2.51 1.99 5.16
CA LYS A 37 -1.04 2.12 5.21
C LYS A 37 -0.39 0.84 5.73
N LEU A 38 0.47 0.23 4.92
CA LEU A 38 1.37 -0.86 5.31
C LEU A 38 2.79 -0.32 5.52
N ARG A 39 3.42 -0.69 6.65
CA ARG A 39 4.81 -0.34 6.95
C ARG A 39 5.73 -1.53 6.65
N VAL A 40 6.75 -1.29 5.84
CA VAL A 40 7.80 -2.27 5.53
C VAL A 40 9.17 -1.62 5.77
N GLY A 41 9.70 -1.74 6.99
CA GLY A 41 10.94 -1.06 7.39
C GLY A 41 10.84 0.47 7.25
N ASP A 42 11.65 1.04 6.36
CA ASP A 42 11.68 2.48 6.03
C ASP A 42 10.72 2.88 4.91
N TYR A 43 10.04 1.90 4.31
CA TYR A 43 9.07 2.10 3.24
C TYR A 43 7.64 2.07 3.79
N ARG A 44 6.79 2.86 3.16
CA ARG A 44 5.34 2.88 3.37
C ARG A 44 4.67 2.55 2.06
N VAL A 45 3.69 1.66 2.13
CA VAL A 45 2.83 1.28 1.01
C VAL A 45 1.43 1.81 1.31
N ILE A 46 0.87 2.58 0.39
CA ILE A 46 -0.53 2.99 0.42
C ILE A 46 -1.30 2.01 -0.43
N TYR A 47 -2.36 1.45 0.13
CA TYR A 47 -3.19 0.48 -0.56
C TYR A 47 -4.67 0.72 -0.26
N ASP A 48 -5.50 0.15 -1.12
CA ASP A 48 -6.94 -0.03 -0.91
C ASP A 48 -7.28 -1.50 -1.09
N PHE A 49 -8.44 -1.90 -0.58
CA PHE A 49 -8.93 -3.28 -0.68
C PHE A 49 -10.40 -3.27 -1.05
N ILE A 50 -10.72 -3.95 -2.15
CA ILE A 50 -12.10 -4.15 -2.61
C ILE A 50 -12.55 -5.51 -2.08
N SER A 51 -13.37 -5.49 -1.02
CA SER A 51 -13.84 -6.71 -0.34
C SER A 51 -14.69 -7.62 -1.23
N GLU A 52 -15.44 -7.05 -2.17
CA GLU A 52 -16.34 -7.78 -3.08
C GLU A 52 -15.57 -8.65 -4.08
N GLU A 53 -14.45 -8.14 -4.58
CA GLU A 53 -13.63 -8.81 -5.60
C GLU A 53 -12.40 -9.49 -5.00
N LYS A 54 -12.17 -9.34 -3.68
CA LYS A 54 -10.94 -9.73 -2.99
C LYS A 54 -9.67 -9.18 -3.66
N VAL A 55 -9.77 -7.94 -4.14
CA VAL A 55 -8.67 -7.29 -4.86
C VAL A 55 -7.94 -6.32 -3.93
N LEU A 56 -6.64 -6.56 -3.77
CA LEU A 56 -5.73 -5.62 -3.11
C LEU A 56 -5.11 -4.69 -4.15
N ILE A 57 -5.31 -3.38 -3.99
CA ILE A 57 -4.80 -2.35 -4.90
C ILE A 57 -3.67 -1.58 -4.23
N ILE A 58 -2.46 -1.66 -4.78
CA ILE A 58 -1.34 -0.84 -4.34
C ILE A 58 -1.30 0.48 -5.14
N TYR A 59 -1.41 1.62 -4.46
CA TYR A 59 -1.33 2.94 -5.11
C TYR A 59 0.08 3.48 -5.17
N LYS A 60 0.84 3.33 -4.08
CA LYS A 60 2.15 3.96 -3.96
C LYS A 60 3.04 3.23 -2.97
N ILE A 61 4.31 3.12 -3.33
CA ILE A 61 5.39 2.67 -2.44
C ILE A 61 6.38 3.82 -2.30
N GLY A 62 6.65 4.27 -1.07
CA GLY A 62 7.54 5.41 -0.83
C GLY A 62 8.37 5.29 0.45
N GLN A 63 9.61 5.77 0.42
CA GLN A 63 10.49 5.84 1.59
C GLN A 63 10.12 7.00 2.51
N ARG A 64 10.33 6.82 3.83
CA ARG A 64 9.98 7.78 4.89
C ARG A 64 10.44 9.22 4.64
N ASN A 65 11.62 9.43 4.06
CA ASN A 65 12.27 10.73 4.03
C ASN A 65 11.97 11.54 2.75
N LEU A 66 11.19 10.99 1.81
CA LEU A 66 10.89 11.65 0.52
C LEU A 66 9.42 12.09 0.42
N TRP A 67 8.75 12.31 1.54
CA TRP A 67 7.30 12.59 1.56
C TRP A 67 6.91 14.07 1.41
N LEU A 68 7.87 15.01 1.40
CA LEU A 68 7.54 16.45 1.45
C LEU A 68 7.64 17.23 0.13
N ILE A 69 7.93 16.59 -1.01
CA ILE A 69 7.98 17.31 -2.29
C ILE A 69 7.06 16.70 -3.32
N SER A 70 5.77 16.95 -3.16
CA SER A 70 4.85 17.29 -4.26
C SER A 70 3.43 17.22 -3.70
N GLY A 71 2.72 18.33 -3.77
CA GLY A 71 1.26 18.38 -3.64
C GLY A 71 0.54 17.66 -4.79
N ARG A 72 0.99 16.45 -5.15
CA ARG A 72 0.29 15.54 -6.06
C ARG A 72 -0.40 14.50 -5.21
N SER A 73 -1.72 14.62 -5.19
CA SER A 73 -2.60 13.58 -4.70
C SER A 73 -2.22 12.24 -5.34
N PRO A 74 -2.06 11.15 -4.59
CA PRO A 74 -1.76 9.83 -5.14
C PRO A 74 -2.80 9.29 -6.15
N ILE A 75 -3.95 9.97 -6.29
CA ILE A 75 -5.09 9.57 -7.11
C ILE A 75 -4.83 9.57 -8.64
N ASP A 76 -3.82 10.30 -9.15
CA ASP A 76 -3.72 10.55 -10.60
C ASP A 76 -2.93 9.49 -11.41
N ARG A 77 -2.38 8.44 -10.78
CA ARG A 77 -1.77 7.30 -11.49
C ARG A 77 -2.33 5.98 -10.98
N LYS A 78 -3.24 5.39 -11.76
CA LYS A 78 -3.72 4.01 -11.58
C LYS A 78 -2.67 2.99 -12.05
N GLU A 79 -1.50 2.94 -11.41
CA GLU A 79 -0.66 1.72 -11.46
C GLU A 79 -1.11 0.79 -10.34
N ALA A 80 -2.31 0.25 -10.50
CA ALA A 80 -2.86 -0.76 -9.59
C ALA A 80 -2.28 -2.13 -9.99
N ILE A 81 -1.42 -2.69 -9.14
CA ILE A 81 -1.14 -4.13 -9.22
C ILE A 81 -2.29 -4.80 -8.48
N SER A 82 -3.21 -5.39 -9.25
CA SER A 82 -4.27 -6.25 -8.71
C SER A 82 -3.66 -7.57 -8.28
N LEU A 83 -3.73 -7.87 -6.99
CA LEU A 83 -3.49 -9.21 -6.48
C LEU A 83 -4.84 -9.82 -6.11
N ASN A 84 -5.18 -10.94 -6.73
CA ASN A 84 -6.35 -11.73 -6.34
C ASN A 84 -6.01 -12.43 -5.02
N CYS A 85 -6.75 -12.12 -3.96
CA CYS A 85 -6.61 -12.76 -2.65
C CYS A 85 -7.52 -13.99 -2.55
#